data_AF-A0A960M7K7-F1
#
_entry.id   AF-A0A960M7K7-F1
#
_cell.length_a   1.000
_cell.length_b   1.000
_cell.length_c   1.000
_cell.angle_alpha   90.00
_cell.angle_beta   90.00
_cell.angle_gamma   90.00
#
_symmetry.space_group_name_H-M   'P 1'
#
loop_
_entity.id
_entity.type
_entity.pdbx_description
1 polymer ?
#
loop_
_entity_poly.entity_id
_entity_poly.type
_entity_poly.pdbx_seq_one_letter_code
_entity_poly.pdbx_strand_id
1 'polypeptide(L)'
;MKNFMIKIFFLIGLQTILLGELPKELSSSQVMAWEKMEAFVEEIRDGRGMPVDQGIKKAIIVLNLLGYSTVQSCEGHLDHGLAYPWIAFLPEKDKIESISKLYEEKEILCNEADVIENELIEFNDSKSRFAI
;
A
#
# COMPACT_ATOMS: atom_id res chain seq x y z
N MET A 1 -11.93 -27.44 45.86
CA MET A 1 -11.65 -26.09 45.30
C MET A 1 -11.23 -26.11 43.82
N LYS A 2 -10.43 -27.08 43.34
CA LYS A 2 -10.03 -27.18 41.91
C LYS A 2 -11.21 -27.28 40.92
N ASN A 3 -12.27 -28.02 41.26
CA ASN A 3 -13.45 -28.19 40.41
C ASN A 3 -14.35 -26.94 40.32
N PHE A 4 -14.20 -25.99 41.24
CA PHE A 4 -14.96 -24.74 41.25
C PHE A 4 -14.29 -23.68 40.37
N MET A 5 -12.95 -23.61 40.41
CA MET A 5 -12.19 -22.73 39.51
C MET A 5 -12.35 -23.13 38.04
N ILE A 6 -12.33 -24.43 37.72
CA ILE A 6 -12.54 -24.91 36.34
C ILE A 6 -13.93 -24.53 35.80
N LYS A 7 -14.98 -24.59 36.63
CA LYS A 7 -16.33 -24.17 36.25
C LYS A 7 -16.45 -22.66 36.05
N ILE A 8 -15.76 -21.87 36.87
CA ILE A 8 -15.71 -20.41 36.69
C ILE A 8 -15.11 -20.07 35.33
N PHE A 9 -13.96 -20.65 34.95
CA PHE A 9 -13.36 -20.40 33.62
C PHE A 9 -14.29 -20.72 32.44
N PHE A 10 -15.13 -21.75 32.56
CA PHE A 10 -16.14 -22.09 31.55
C PHE A 10 -17.30 -21.09 31.52
N LEU A 11 -17.74 -20.58 32.67
CA LEU A 11 -18.83 -19.60 32.78
C LEU A 11 -18.41 -18.20 32.28
N ILE A 12 -17.20 -17.73 32.59
CA ILE A 12 -16.68 -16.47 32.02
C ILE A 12 -16.42 -16.59 30.52
N GLY A 13 -15.84 -17.71 30.04
CA GLY A 13 -15.66 -17.93 28.60
C GLY A 13 -16.98 -18.00 27.82
N LEU A 14 -18.01 -18.62 28.40
CA LEU A 14 -19.34 -18.71 27.79
C LEU A 14 -20.06 -17.35 27.78
N GLN A 15 -19.86 -16.52 28.81
CA GLN A 15 -20.45 -15.19 28.88
C GLN A 15 -19.81 -14.21 27.88
N THR A 16 -18.53 -14.38 27.55
CA THR A 16 -17.86 -13.63 26.47
C THR A 16 -18.41 -14.01 25.09
N ILE A 17 -18.72 -15.29 24.85
CA ILE A 17 -19.38 -15.75 23.60
C ILE A 17 -20.80 -15.16 23.46
N LEU A 18 -21.47 -14.86 24.58
CA LEU A 18 -22.84 -14.35 24.60
C LEU A 18 -22.97 -12.84 24.31
N LEU A 19 -21.88 -12.07 24.33
CA LEU A 19 -21.92 -10.60 24.32
C LEU A 19 -21.10 -9.87 23.23
N GLY A 20 -20.51 -10.57 22.27
CA GLY A 20 -19.88 -9.88 21.13
C GLY A 20 -19.01 -10.78 20.27
N GLU A 21 -19.50 -11.05 19.07
CA GLU A 21 -18.79 -11.53 17.87
C GLU A 21 -17.70 -12.60 18.11
N LEU A 22 -18.06 -13.86 17.85
CA LEU A 22 -17.09 -14.92 17.61
C LEU A 22 -16.04 -14.46 16.58
N PRO A 23 -14.74 -14.76 16.76
CA PRO A 23 -13.76 -14.53 15.70
C PRO A 23 -14.27 -15.25 14.44
N LYS A 24 -14.48 -14.49 13.36
CA LYS A 24 -15.00 -15.01 12.11
C LYS A 24 -14.10 -16.16 11.67
N GLU A 25 -14.61 -17.40 11.72
CA GLU A 25 -13.84 -18.56 11.29
C GLU A 25 -13.34 -18.29 9.86
N LEU A 26 -12.04 -18.49 9.64
CA LEU A 26 -11.42 -18.24 8.34
C LEU A 26 -12.04 -19.20 7.32
N SER A 27 -12.51 -18.70 6.18
CA SER A 27 -13.09 -19.58 5.17
C SER A 27 -12.02 -20.48 4.56
N SER A 28 -12.41 -21.67 4.10
CA SER A 28 -11.49 -22.59 3.40
C SER A 28 -10.78 -21.92 2.22
N SER A 29 -11.47 -21.01 1.52
CA SER A 29 -10.87 -20.23 0.42
C SER A 29 -9.78 -19.28 0.89
N GLN A 30 -9.92 -18.66 2.05
CA GLN A 30 -8.91 -17.76 2.63
C GLN A 30 -7.68 -18.54 3.07
N VAL A 31 -7.86 -19.71 3.68
CA VAL A 31 -6.75 -20.62 4.05
C VAL A 31 -5.96 -21.04 2.81
N MET A 32 -6.65 -21.53 1.76
CA MET A 32 -5.98 -21.94 0.53
C MET A 32 -5.26 -20.78 -0.17
N ALA A 33 -5.86 -19.58 -0.18
CA ALA A 33 -5.22 -18.40 -0.76
C ALA A 33 -3.96 -18.02 0.01
N TRP A 34 -4.00 -18.10 1.34
CA TRP A 34 -2.84 -17.86 2.19
C TRP A 34 -1.72 -18.85 1.91
N GLU A 35 -2.01 -20.16 1.97
CA GLU A 35 -1.00 -21.22 1.75
C GLU A 35 -0.34 -21.09 0.37
N LYS A 36 -1.14 -20.81 -0.66
CA LYS A 36 -0.63 -20.59 -2.02
C LYS A 36 0.29 -19.37 -2.10
N MET A 37 -0.08 -18.26 -1.46
CA MET A 37 0.73 -17.04 -1.47
C MET A 37 2.00 -17.20 -0.64
N GLU A 38 1.92 -17.89 0.50
CA GLU A 38 3.07 -18.21 1.33
C GLU A 38 4.10 -19.04 0.56
N ALA A 39 3.66 -20.08 -0.15
CA ALA A 39 4.51 -20.87 -1.03
C ALA A 39 5.17 -20.02 -2.13
N PHE A 40 4.40 -19.14 -2.78
CA PHE A 40 4.94 -18.22 -3.78
C PHE A 40 6.00 -17.27 -3.20
N VAL A 41 5.75 -16.66 -2.03
CA VAL A 41 6.69 -15.74 -1.39
C VAL A 41 7.99 -16.46 -0.97
N GLU A 42 7.92 -17.74 -0.61
CA GLU A 42 9.09 -18.55 -0.29
C GLU A 42 9.99 -18.83 -1.50
N GLU A 43 9.47 -18.72 -2.72
CA GLU A 43 10.21 -18.91 -3.97
C GLU A 43 10.83 -17.62 -4.52
N ILE A 44 10.38 -16.44 -4.05
CA ILE A 44 10.91 -15.14 -4.52
C ILE A 44 12.39 -15.02 -4.19
N ARG A 45 13.20 -14.62 -5.17
CA ARG A 45 14.62 -14.30 -5.00
C ARG A 45 14.94 -12.94 -5.62
N ASP A 46 15.79 -12.16 -4.97
CA ASP A 46 16.34 -10.93 -5.55
C ASP A 46 17.37 -11.23 -6.66
N GLY A 47 17.91 -10.19 -7.30
CA GLY A 47 18.93 -10.34 -8.35
C GLY A 47 20.25 -10.94 -7.87
N ARG A 48 20.45 -11.12 -6.56
CA ARG A 48 21.61 -11.79 -5.95
C ARG A 48 21.27 -13.21 -5.48
N GLY A 49 20.04 -13.68 -5.69
CA GLY A 49 19.58 -14.99 -5.24
C GLY A 49 19.19 -15.02 -3.76
N MET A 50 19.00 -13.87 -3.10
CA MET A 50 18.58 -13.80 -1.70
C MET A 50 17.05 -13.92 -1.58
N PRO A 51 16.54 -14.68 -0.59
CA PRO A 51 15.10 -14.76 -0.34
C PRO A 51 14.57 -13.47 0.27
N VAL A 52 13.24 -13.36 0.35
CA VAL A 52 12.57 -12.31 1.14
C VAL A 52 12.97 -12.40 2.61
N ASP A 53 13.24 -11.26 3.23
CA ASP A 53 13.55 -11.13 4.64
C ASP A 53 12.41 -11.62 5.55
N GLN A 54 12.76 -12.45 6.54
CA GLN A 54 11.78 -13.14 7.39
C GLN A 54 10.88 -12.17 8.16
N GLY A 55 11.42 -11.02 8.61
CA GLY A 55 10.67 -10.04 9.39
C GLY A 55 9.49 -9.40 8.65
N ILE A 56 9.50 -9.43 7.31
CA ILE A 56 8.49 -8.75 6.47
C ILE A 56 7.68 -9.70 5.57
N LYS A 57 7.98 -11.00 5.53
CA LYS A 57 7.29 -11.99 4.66
C LYS A 57 5.76 -11.91 4.75
N LYS A 58 5.21 -11.87 5.97
CA LYS A 58 3.74 -11.81 6.17
C LYS A 58 3.12 -10.54 5.59
N ALA A 59 3.81 -9.40 5.70
CA ALA A 59 3.34 -8.15 5.11
C ALA A 59 3.31 -8.24 3.58
N ILE A 60 4.33 -8.87 2.97
CA ILE A 60 4.36 -9.13 1.53
C ILE A 60 3.21 -10.06 1.11
N ILE A 61 2.95 -11.14 1.85
CA ILE A 61 1.82 -12.05 1.60
C ILE A 61 0.50 -11.28 1.59
N VAL A 62 0.24 -10.48 2.63
CA VAL A 62 -1.00 -9.71 2.76
C VAL A 62 -1.14 -8.69 1.62
N LEU A 63 -0.08 -7.94 1.30
CA LEU A 63 -0.12 -6.96 0.20
C LEU A 63 -0.46 -7.61 -1.14
N ASN A 64 0.18 -8.73 -1.47
CA ASN A 64 -0.11 -9.44 -2.72
C ASN A 64 -1.52 -10.04 -2.73
N LEU A 65 -2.02 -10.56 -1.60
CA LEU A 65 -3.41 -11.04 -1.49
C LEU A 65 -4.45 -9.91 -1.64
N LEU A 66 -4.09 -8.69 -1.22
CA LEU A 66 -4.89 -7.48 -1.42
C LEU A 66 -4.79 -6.92 -2.85
N GLY A 67 -3.97 -7.51 -3.72
CA GLY A 67 -3.79 -7.06 -5.11
C GLY A 67 -2.69 -6.02 -5.30
N TYR A 68 -1.92 -5.69 -4.26
CA TYR A 68 -0.74 -4.82 -4.37
C TYR A 68 0.49 -5.64 -4.71
N SER A 69 0.81 -5.71 -6.01
CA SER A 69 2.01 -6.40 -6.49
C SER A 69 3.27 -5.76 -5.92
N THR A 70 3.97 -6.47 -5.04
CA THR A 70 5.23 -6.02 -4.44
C THR A 70 6.39 -6.18 -5.42
N VAL A 71 7.30 -5.20 -5.49
CA VAL A 71 8.43 -5.20 -6.45
C VAL A 71 9.80 -5.23 -5.78
N GLN A 72 9.95 -4.59 -4.62
CA GLN A 72 11.18 -4.58 -3.83
C GLN A 72 10.83 -4.40 -2.35
N SER A 73 11.69 -4.89 -1.47
CA SER A 73 11.49 -4.77 -0.02
C SER A 73 12.79 -5.01 0.73
N CYS A 74 12.83 -4.57 1.99
CA CYS A 74 13.89 -4.89 2.93
C CYS A 74 13.35 -4.77 4.37
N GLU A 75 13.78 -5.64 5.29
CA GLU A 75 13.40 -5.53 6.72
C GLU A 75 14.11 -4.38 7.46
N GLY A 76 15.14 -3.82 6.82
CA GLY A 76 15.93 -2.70 7.30
C GLY A 76 17.16 -3.15 8.08
N HIS A 77 18.29 -2.48 7.84
CA HIS A 77 19.56 -2.81 8.48
C HIS A 77 20.34 -1.55 8.84
N LEU A 78 21.18 -1.63 9.87
CA LEU A 78 22.00 -0.49 10.33
C LEU A 78 23.32 -0.37 9.57
N ASP A 79 23.76 -1.45 8.94
CA ASP A 79 25.03 -1.57 8.22
C ASP A 79 24.88 -1.44 6.69
N HIS A 80 23.66 -1.53 6.17
CA HIS A 80 23.33 -1.32 4.76
C HIS A 80 21.85 -0.95 4.55
N GLY A 81 21.54 -0.36 3.40
CA GLY A 81 20.16 0.00 3.06
C GLY A 81 19.57 1.08 3.96
N LEU A 82 18.26 0.98 4.22
CA LEU A 82 17.54 1.88 5.12
C LEU A 82 17.44 1.23 6.51
N ALA A 83 17.53 2.03 7.57
CA ALA A 83 17.47 1.57 8.97
C ALA A 83 16.05 1.19 9.45
N TYR A 84 15.08 1.05 8.54
CA TYR A 84 13.68 0.74 8.82
C TYR A 84 13.11 -0.16 7.73
N PRO A 85 12.10 -1.00 8.05
CA PRO A 85 11.47 -1.86 7.07
C PRO A 85 10.70 -1.07 6.04
N TRP A 86 10.76 -1.50 4.78
CA TRP A 86 10.00 -0.90 3.69
C TRP A 86 9.63 -1.94 2.65
N ILE A 87 8.48 -1.73 2.00
CA ILE A 87 7.96 -2.56 0.92
C ILE A 87 7.48 -1.62 -0.19
N ALA A 88 8.08 -1.72 -1.37
CA ALA A 88 7.63 -1.05 -2.57
C ALA A 88 6.66 -1.94 -3.34
N PHE A 89 5.53 -1.39 -3.77
CA PHE A 89 4.51 -2.08 -4.54
C PHE A 89 3.99 -1.18 -5.67
N LEU A 90 3.46 -1.80 -6.71
CA LEU A 90 2.84 -1.10 -7.82
C LEU A 90 1.41 -0.67 -7.45
N PRO A 91 0.99 0.55 -7.82
CA PRO A 91 -0.41 0.92 -7.75
C PRO A 91 -1.25 0.06 -8.70
N GLU A 92 -2.56 -0.07 -8.43
CA GLU A 92 -3.50 -0.76 -9.33
C GLU A 92 -3.41 -0.19 -10.76
N LYS A 93 -3.41 -1.07 -11.77
CA LYS A 93 -3.33 -0.66 -13.20
C LYS A 93 -4.34 0.43 -13.55
N ASP A 94 -5.58 0.29 -13.09
CA ASP A 94 -6.66 1.24 -13.38
C ASP A 94 -6.41 2.63 -12.76
N LYS A 95 -5.66 2.66 -11.65
CA LYS A 95 -5.22 3.91 -11.02
C LYS A 95 -4.03 4.52 -11.74
N ILE A 96 -3.15 3.72 -12.34
CA ILE A 96 -2.00 4.23 -13.12
C ILE A 96 -2.48 5.03 -14.33
N GLU A 97 -3.46 4.52 -15.07
CA GLU A 97 -4.01 5.22 -16.24
C GLU A 97 -4.74 6.51 -15.85
N SER A 98 -5.48 6.46 -14.73
CA SER A 98 -6.10 7.65 -14.14
C SER A 98 -5.07 8.70 -13.73
N ILE A 99 -3.95 8.27 -13.14
CA ILE A 99 -2.87 9.17 -12.70
C ILE A 99 -2.11 9.76 -13.90
N SER A 100 -1.78 8.97 -14.92
CA SER A 100 -1.12 9.47 -16.15
C SER A 100 -1.95 10.57 -16.81
N LYS A 101 -3.26 10.32 -16.93
CA LYS A 101 -4.20 11.30 -17.48
C LYS A 101 -4.25 12.58 -16.67
N LEU A 102 -4.24 12.48 -15.34
CA LEU A 102 -4.19 13.66 -14.45
C LEU A 102 -2.89 14.46 -14.63
N TYR A 103 -1.76 13.80 -14.86
CA TYR A 103 -0.48 14.50 -15.12
C TYR A 103 -0.47 15.19 -16.48
N GLU A 104 -1.00 14.54 -17.52
CA GLU A 104 -1.13 15.12 -18.87
C GLU A 104 -2.08 16.34 -18.86
N GLU A 105 -3.25 16.22 -18.22
CA GLU A 105 -4.20 17.33 -18.07
C GLU A 105 -3.57 18.51 -17.30
N LYS A 106 -2.80 18.22 -16.24
CA LYS A 106 -2.10 19.26 -15.47
C LYS A 106 -1.05 19.98 -16.34
N GLU A 107 -0.30 19.25 -17.15
CA GLU A 107 0.74 19.83 -18.01
C GLU A 107 0.13 20.74 -19.09
N ILE A 108 -1.00 20.34 -19.69
CA ILE A 108 -1.76 21.18 -20.62
C ILE A 108 -2.20 22.48 -19.95
N LEU A 109 -2.80 22.40 -18.75
CA LEU A 109 -3.27 23.56 -18.00
C LEU A 109 -2.12 24.51 -17.63
N CYS A 110 -0.95 23.98 -17.26
CA CYS A 110 0.23 24.81 -16.98
C CYS A 110 0.70 25.53 -18.25
N ASN A 111 0.77 24.84 -19.39
CA ASN A 111 1.17 25.46 -20.65
C ASN A 111 0.18 26.54 -21.10
N GLU A 112 -1.13 26.31 -20.95
CA GLU A 112 -2.15 27.32 -21.26
C GLU A 112 -2.03 28.56 -20.37
N ALA A 113 -1.77 28.37 -19.08
CA ALA A 113 -1.55 29.48 -18.14
C ALA A 113 -0.33 30.32 -18.53
N ASP A 114 0.78 29.68 -18.92
CA ASP A 114 2.00 30.36 -19.36
C ASP A 114 1.76 31.17 -20.65
N VAL A 115 0.96 30.66 -21.58
CA VAL A 115 0.58 31.41 -22.80
C VAL A 115 -0.24 32.65 -22.45
N ILE A 116 -1.24 32.51 -21.58
CA ILE A 116 -2.09 33.63 -21.16
C ILE A 116 -1.27 34.70 -20.43
N GLU A 117 -0.34 34.29 -19.56
CA GLU A 117 0.51 35.21 -18.83
C GLU A 117 1.41 36.01 -19.79
N ASN A 118 1.98 35.36 -20.81
CA ASN A 118 2.77 36.02 -21.84
C ASN A 118 1.94 36.99 -22.69
N GLU A 119 0.73 36.60 -23.12
CA GLU A 119 -0.17 37.49 -23.87
C GLU A 119 -0.58 38.72 -23.06
N LEU A 120 -0.83 38.57 -21.76
CA LEU A 120 -1.15 39.67 -20.85
C LEU A 120 0.02 40.64 -20.68
N ILE A 121 1.26 40.12 -20.61
CA ILE A 121 2.48 40.93 -20.55
C ILE A 121 2.63 41.74 -21.84
N GLU A 122 2.49 41.12 -23.02
CA GLU A 122 2.59 41.81 -24.31
C GLU A 122 1.51 42.88 -24.47
N PHE A 123 0.27 42.56 -24.07
CA PHE A 123 -0.84 43.52 -24.14
C PHE A 123 -0.58 44.74 -23.23
N ASN A 124 -0.10 44.52 -22.00
CA ASN A 124 0.22 45.62 -21.08
C ASN A 124 1.42 46.44 -21.56
N ASP A 125 2.46 45.81 -22.10
CA ASP A 125 3.60 46.53 -22.68
C ASP A 125 3.14 47.40 -23.85
N SER A 126 2.29 46.86 -24.72
CA SER A 126 1.72 47.59 -25.86
C SER A 126 0.91 48.82 -25.40
N LYS A 127 0.05 48.69 -24.39
CA LYS A 127 -0.71 49.81 -23.84
C LYS A 127 0.17 50.88 -23.19
N SER A 128 1.28 50.48 -22.55
CA SER A 128 2.21 51.43 -21.92
C SER A 128 2.90 52.34 -22.96
N ARG A 129 3.16 51.82 -24.17
CA ARG A 129 3.83 52.54 -25.25
C ARG A 129 2.95 53.58 -25.96
N PHE A 130 1.63 53.44 -25.87
CA PHE A 130 0.67 54.38 -26.48
C PHE A 130 0.11 55.42 -25.50
N ALA A 131 0.58 55.43 -24.24
CA ALA A 131 0.11 56.35 -23.19
C ALA A 131 0.97 57.62 -23.01
N ILE A 132 1.66 58.10 -24.06
CA ILE A 132 2.45 59.35 -24.07
C ILE A 132 1.60 60.51 -24.60
#